data_AF-H0TPP8-F1
#
_entry.id   AF-H0TPP8-F1
#
_cell.length_a   1.000
_cell.length_b   1.000
_cell.length_c   1.000
_cell.angle_alpha   90.00
_cell.angle_beta   90.00
_cell.angle_gamma   90.00
#
_symmetry.space_group_name_H-M   'P 1'
#
loop_
_entity.id
_entity.type
_entity.pdbx_description
1 polymer ?
#
loop_
_entity_poly.entity_id
_entity_poly.type
_entity_poly.pdbx_seq_one_letter_code
_entity_poly.pdbx_strand_id
1 'polypeptide(L)'
;MDVTANNSPHAVLLFDERAETVLPYSSNAFNVSTGLKERVRQRYLGVMVLDRDGTVCRIEEILFEHLWGASIWRRMFSFINGGTRQISVTMSQLVGMGFNEMRQHAVEYVRKHPELIEQYFDKASPEEALSQAASSSTYPELFDALGVPEPLNCLDSLSAGR
;
A
#
# COMPACT_ATOMS: atom_id res chain seq x y z
N MET A 1 -19.14 -4.63 3.24
CA MET A 1 -18.99 -5.49 2.06
C MET A 1 -17.60 -6.09 2.16
N ASP A 2 -17.49 -7.39 2.38
CA ASP A 2 -16.20 -8.07 2.31
C ASP A 2 -15.71 -8.02 0.87
N VAL A 3 -14.69 -7.20 0.61
CA VAL A 3 -14.00 -7.17 -0.69
C VAL A 3 -13.05 -8.36 -0.71
N THR A 4 -13.59 -9.58 -0.76
CA THR A 4 -12.83 -10.76 -1.19
C THR A 4 -12.80 -10.76 -2.70
N ALA A 5 -11.96 -9.92 -3.29
CA ALA A 5 -11.83 -9.81 -4.73
C ALA A 5 -11.00 -10.99 -5.25
N ASN A 6 -11.66 -11.84 -6.05
CA ASN A 6 -11.06 -12.87 -6.88
C ASN A 6 -10.42 -12.21 -8.13
N ASN A 7 -9.70 -11.11 -7.93
CA ASN A 7 -9.15 -10.26 -9.00
C ASN A 7 -7.65 -10.51 -9.13
N SER A 8 -7.17 -10.48 -10.38
CA SER A 8 -5.74 -10.45 -10.68
C SER A 8 -5.04 -9.37 -9.86
N PRO A 9 -3.79 -9.62 -9.42
CA PRO A 9 -3.02 -8.61 -8.68
C PRO A 9 -2.98 -7.30 -9.46
N HIS A 10 -3.24 -6.19 -8.79
CA HIS A 10 -3.16 -4.84 -9.33
C HIS A 10 -2.36 -3.95 -8.38
N ALA A 11 -1.87 -2.82 -8.90
CA ALA A 11 -1.12 -1.85 -8.12
C ALA A 11 -2.09 -0.87 -7.46
N VAL A 12 -1.82 -0.52 -6.21
CA VAL A 12 -2.54 0.47 -5.41
C VAL A 12 -1.54 1.44 -4.80
N LEU A 13 -2.00 2.64 -4.47
CA LEU A 13 -1.22 3.61 -3.71
C LEU A 13 -1.65 3.63 -2.26
N LEU A 14 -0.68 3.57 -1.36
CA LEU A 14 -0.91 3.48 0.07
C LEU A 14 -0.40 4.78 0.72
N PHE A 15 -1.32 5.56 1.28
CA PHE A 15 -1.08 6.89 1.85
C PHE A 15 -1.01 6.81 3.37
N ASP A 16 0.22 6.85 3.91
CA ASP A 16 0.45 6.88 5.35
C ASP A 16 0.56 8.34 5.81
N GLU A 17 -0.54 8.88 6.33
CA GLU A 17 -0.60 10.26 6.82
C GLU A 17 0.37 10.54 7.99
N ARG A 18 0.73 9.51 8.77
CA ARG A 18 1.62 9.67 9.93
C ARG A 18 3.08 9.76 9.50
N ALA A 19 3.44 8.95 8.51
CA ALA A 19 4.76 9.00 7.90
C ALA A 19 4.86 10.08 6.81
N GLU A 20 3.73 10.66 6.39
CA GLU A 20 3.63 11.58 5.25
C GLU A 20 4.18 10.98 3.95
N THR A 21 3.93 9.69 3.72
CA THR A 21 4.44 8.95 2.56
C THR A 21 3.32 8.39 1.70
N VAL A 22 3.62 8.25 0.41
CA VAL A 22 2.81 7.49 -0.55
C VAL A 22 3.69 6.43 -1.20
N LEU A 23 3.25 5.17 -1.17
CA LEU A 23 4.03 4.04 -1.69
C LEU A 23 3.17 3.12 -2.57
N PRO A 24 3.75 2.51 -3.62
CA PRO A 24 3.04 1.58 -4.48
C PRO A 24 3.07 0.18 -3.87
N TYR A 25 1.88 -0.39 -3.71
CA TYR A 25 1.68 -1.74 -3.20
C TYR A 25 0.97 -2.60 -4.22
N SER A 26 1.30 -3.89 -4.24
CA SER A 26 0.46 -4.89 -4.87
C SER A 26 -0.77 -5.10 -4.00
N SER A 27 -1.94 -5.28 -4.60
CA SER A 27 -3.15 -5.68 -3.87
C SER A 27 -2.97 -6.99 -3.09
N ASN A 28 -2.00 -7.83 -3.48
CA ASN A 28 -1.61 -9.03 -2.76
C ASN A 28 -1.01 -8.76 -1.37
N ALA A 29 -0.45 -7.56 -1.14
CA ALA A 29 0.13 -7.18 0.14
C ALA A 29 -0.87 -7.26 1.30
N PHE A 30 -2.17 -7.14 1.01
CA PHE A 30 -3.23 -7.27 2.00
C PHE A 30 -3.48 -8.70 2.48
N ASN A 31 -2.76 -9.69 1.94
CA ASN A 31 -2.82 -11.10 2.35
C ASN A 31 -1.57 -11.55 3.14
N VAL A 32 -0.50 -10.76 3.13
CA VAL A 32 0.80 -11.14 3.69
C VAL A 32 1.42 -10.00 4.47
N SER A 33 1.93 -10.31 5.66
CA SER A 33 2.68 -9.35 6.48
C SER A 33 4.04 -9.88 6.89
N THR A 34 4.97 -8.96 7.10
CA THR A 34 6.29 -9.22 7.70
C THR A 34 6.51 -8.29 8.89
N GLY A 35 7.21 -8.76 9.92
CA GLY A 35 7.45 -7.98 11.15
C GLY A 35 6.50 -8.32 12.32
N LEU A 36 6.51 -7.50 13.37
CA LEU A 36 5.72 -7.75 14.59
C LEU A 36 4.26 -7.30 14.41
N LYS A 37 3.30 -8.12 14.86
CA LYS A 37 1.85 -7.88 14.68
C LYS A 37 1.42 -6.48 15.13
N GLU A 38 1.87 -6.08 16.32
CA GLU A 38 1.54 -4.77 16.91
C GLU A 38 2.10 -3.61 16.09
N ARG A 39 3.34 -3.72 15.60
CA ARG A 39 3.95 -2.68 14.78
C ARG A 39 3.28 -2.56 13.41
N VAL A 40 2.92 -3.68 12.78
CA VAL A 40 2.17 -3.68 11.52
C VAL A 40 0.81 -3.00 11.73
N ARG A 41 0.08 -3.34 12.80
CA ARG A 41 -1.18 -2.66 13.13
C ARG A 41 -0.99 -1.17 13.40
N GLN A 42 0.01 -0.81 14.20
CA GLN A 42 0.30 0.59 14.50
C GLN A 42 0.61 1.40 13.25
N ARG A 43 1.34 0.82 12.28
CA ARG A 43 1.68 1.48 11.03
C ARG A 43 0.50 1.59 10.07
N TYR A 44 -0.27 0.52 9.89
CA TYR A 44 -1.21 0.42 8.77
C TYR A 44 -2.69 0.63 9.15
N LEU A 45 -3.08 0.57 10.42
CA LEU A 45 -4.46 0.90 10.79
C LEU A 45 -4.75 2.39 10.55
N GLY A 46 -5.85 2.67 9.85
CA GLY A 46 -6.27 4.01 9.46
C GLY A 46 -5.63 4.53 8.16
N VAL A 47 -4.67 3.80 7.59
CA VAL A 47 -4.00 4.16 6.34
C VAL A 47 -4.98 4.09 5.17
N MET A 48 -4.85 5.03 4.24
CA MET A 48 -5.69 5.10 3.06
C MET A 48 -5.06 4.32 1.90
N VAL A 49 -5.90 3.60 1.17
CA VAL A 49 -5.56 2.84 -0.03
C VAL A 49 -6.34 3.47 -1.18
N LEU A 50 -5.63 3.89 -2.21
CA LEU A 50 -6.19 4.43 -3.44
C LEU A 50 -5.97 3.43 -4.56
N ASP A 51 -7.06 3.01 -5.19
CA ASP A 51 -7.04 2.21 -6.41
C ASP A 51 -6.98 3.13 -7.65
N ARG A 52 -6.53 2.58 -8.78
CA ARG A 52 -6.37 3.31 -10.04
C ARG A 52 -7.69 3.82 -10.60
N ASP A 53 -8.80 3.15 -10.29
CA ASP A 53 -10.15 3.57 -10.69
C ASP A 53 -10.69 4.75 -9.86
N GLY A 54 -9.96 5.18 -8.82
CA GLY A 54 -10.36 6.26 -7.91
C GLY A 54 -11.08 5.79 -6.66
N THR A 55 -11.25 4.48 -6.46
CA THR A 55 -11.77 3.94 -5.21
C THR A 55 -10.78 4.23 -4.09
N VAL A 56 -11.24 4.96 -3.07
CA VAL A 56 -10.45 5.24 -1.87
C VAL A 56 -11.02 4.47 -0.69
N CYS A 57 -10.16 3.74 -0.02
CA CYS A 57 -10.49 2.89 1.11
C CYS A 57 -9.62 3.23 2.32
N ARG A 58 -10.13 3.00 3.53
CA ARG A 58 -9.35 3.05 4.76
C ARG A 58 -9.20 1.65 5.32
N ILE A 59 -8.00 1.32 5.80
CA ILE A 59 -7.75 0.08 6.54
C ILE A 59 -8.36 0.22 7.94
N GLU A 60 -9.41 -0.55 8.21
CA GLU A 60 -10.12 -0.55 9.49
C GLU A 60 -9.59 -1.65 10.42
N GLU A 61 -9.25 -2.81 9.85
CA GLU A 61 -8.81 -3.95 10.62
C GLU A 61 -7.74 -4.76 9.88
N ILE A 62 -6.78 -5.29 10.65
CA ILE A 62 -5.78 -6.26 10.19
C ILE A 62 -5.85 -7.49 11.10
N LEU A 63 -6.44 -8.55 10.56
CA LEU A 63 -6.54 -9.85 11.21
C LEU A 63 -5.33 -10.69 10.85
N PHE A 64 -4.60 -11.15 11.88
CA PHE A 64 -3.51 -12.10 11.68
C PHE A 64 -4.09 -13.50 11.77
N GLU A 65 -4.17 -14.15 10.61
CA GLU A 65 -4.67 -15.50 10.54
C GLU A 65 -3.78 -16.42 11.37
N HIS A 66 -4.44 -17.26 12.18
CA HIS A 66 -3.73 -18.29 12.88
C HIS A 66 -3.40 -19.36 11.84
N LEU A 67 -2.15 -19.82 11.79
CA LEU A 67 -1.81 -21.04 11.07
C LEU A 67 -2.63 -22.18 11.70
N TRP A 68 -3.82 -22.48 11.17
CA TRP A 68 -4.61 -23.63 11.57
C TRP A 68 -3.92 -24.88 11.03
N GLY A 69 -3.10 -25.47 11.89
CA GLY A 69 -2.36 -26.70 11.64
C GLY A 69 -1.39 -26.92 12.78
N ALA A 70 -1.63 -27.96 13.57
CA ALA A 70 -0.89 -28.32 14.78
C ALA A 70 0.55 -28.81 14.51
N SER A 71 1.34 -28.06 13.75
CA SER A 71 2.74 -28.38 13.51
C SER A 71 3.63 -27.22 13.95
N ILE A 72 4.24 -27.41 15.11
CA ILE A 72 5.29 -26.57 15.71
C ILE A 72 6.38 -26.21 14.68
N TRP A 73 6.60 -27.08 13.69
CA TRP A 73 7.53 -26.86 12.58
C TRP A 73 7.16 -25.68 11.69
N ARG A 74 5.90 -25.49 11.28
CA ARG A 74 5.50 -24.33 10.45
C ARG A 74 5.64 -23.01 11.19
N ARG A 75 5.43 -23.00 12.51
CA ARG A 75 5.74 -21.85 13.37
C ARG A 75 7.22 -21.51 13.33
N MET A 76 8.11 -22.49 13.51
CA MET A 76 9.56 -22.24 13.42
C MET A 76 10.01 -21.78 12.03
N PHE A 77 9.47 -22.35 10.94
CA PHE A 77 9.80 -21.90 9.58
C PHE A 77 9.35 -20.46 9.30
N SER A 78 8.21 -20.01 9.85
CA SER A 78 7.80 -18.59 9.78
C SER A 78 8.79 -17.68 10.50
N PHE A 79 9.38 -18.09 11.62
CA PHE A 79 10.44 -17.32 12.29
C PHE A 79 11.76 -17.29 11.50
N ILE A 80 12.14 -18.41 10.88
CA ILE A 80 13.40 -18.53 10.11
C ILE A 80 13.32 -17.74 8.79
N ASN A 81 12.14 -17.63 8.18
CA ASN A 81 11.89 -16.84 6.97
C ASN A 81 11.48 -15.37 7.25
N GLY A 82 11.90 -14.78 8.37
CA GLY A 82 11.71 -13.35 8.64
C GLY A 82 10.35 -12.95 9.24
N GLY A 83 9.54 -13.90 9.71
CA GLY A 83 8.29 -13.63 10.41
C GLY A 83 7.09 -13.41 9.51
N THR A 84 7.10 -13.94 8.29
CA THR A 84 5.98 -13.85 7.34
C THR A 84 4.72 -14.51 7.89
N ARG A 85 3.59 -13.79 7.86
CA ARG A 85 2.28 -14.27 8.33
C ARG A 85 1.19 -13.92 7.34
N GLN A 86 0.26 -14.85 7.16
CA GLN A 86 -0.99 -14.58 6.46
C GLN A 86 -1.84 -13.62 7.28
N ILE A 87 -2.43 -12.64 6.59
CA ILE A 87 -3.33 -11.65 7.17
C ILE A 87 -4.57 -11.53 6.29
N SER A 88 -5.63 -11.01 6.88
CA SER A 88 -6.79 -10.50 6.14
C SER A 88 -7.00 -9.04 6.56
N VAL A 89 -7.27 -8.16 5.59
CA VAL A 89 -7.46 -6.73 5.83
C VAL A 89 -8.91 -6.37 5.53
N THR A 90 -9.58 -5.75 6.50
CA THR A 90 -10.91 -5.17 6.29
C THR A 90 -10.76 -3.69 5.97
N MET A 91 -11.42 -3.26 4.90
CA MET A 91 -11.40 -1.87 4.45
C MET A 91 -12.80 -1.27 4.41
N SER A 92 -12.91 0.00 4.74
CA SER A 92 -14.11 0.81 4.54
C SER A 92 -13.89 1.77 3.37
N GLN A 93 -14.85 1.85 2.45
CA GLN A 93 -14.76 2.83 1.37
C GLN A 93 -15.01 4.24 1.92
N LEU A 94 -14.11 5.17 1.62
CA LEU A 94 -14.24 6.58 1.99
C LEU A 94 -15.02 7.30 0.88
N VAL A 95 -16.27 7.65 1.17
CA VAL A 95 -17.13 8.39 0.25
C VAL A 95 -16.83 9.88 0.36
N GLY A 96 -16.61 10.53 -0.79
CA GLY A 96 -16.50 11.99 -0.87
C GLY A 96 -15.08 12.55 -0.90
N MET A 97 -14.04 11.71 -0.87
CA MET A 97 -12.68 12.20 -1.14
C MET A 97 -12.51 12.56 -2.61
N GLY A 98 -12.19 13.81 -2.87
CA GLY A 98 -12.06 14.33 -4.22
C GLY A 98 -10.70 13.99 -4.84
N PHE A 99 -10.67 13.83 -6.17
CA PHE A 99 -9.41 13.67 -6.92
C PHE A 99 -8.37 14.75 -6.57
N ASN A 100 -8.80 16.01 -6.48
CA ASN A 100 -7.90 17.13 -6.17
C ASN A 100 -7.20 16.99 -4.82
N GLU A 101 -7.90 16.46 -3.81
CA GLU A 101 -7.37 16.24 -2.47
C GLU A 101 -6.31 15.14 -2.48
N MET A 102 -6.64 13.98 -3.08
CA MET A 102 -5.70 12.87 -3.22
C MET A 102 -4.46 13.24 -4.03
N ARG A 103 -4.63 13.98 -5.14
CA ARG A 103 -3.52 14.50 -5.94
C ARG A 103 -2.63 15.42 -5.10
N GLN A 104 -3.23 16.32 -4.32
CA GLN A 104 -2.48 17.23 -3.46
C GLN A 104 -1.66 16.46 -2.42
N HIS A 105 -2.25 15.46 -1.76
CA HIS A 105 -1.52 14.59 -0.83
C HIS A 105 -0.37 13.85 -1.50
N ALA A 106 -0.59 13.27 -2.68
CA ALA A 106 0.47 12.54 -3.40
C ALA A 106 1.63 13.48 -3.73
N VAL A 107 1.34 14.65 -4.30
CA VAL A 107 2.35 15.66 -4.64
C VAL A 107 3.09 16.15 -3.40
N GLU A 108 2.40 16.36 -2.28
CA GLU A 108 3.04 16.79 -1.03
C GLU A 108 3.97 15.72 -0.46
N TYR A 109 3.53 14.47 -0.42
CA TYR A 109 4.31 13.36 0.14
C TYR A 109 5.53 13.02 -0.72
N VAL A 110 5.37 13.04 -2.05
CA VAL A 110 6.51 12.92 -2.96
C VAL A 110 7.51 14.07 -2.77
N ARG A 111 7.04 15.29 -2.55
CA ARG A 111 7.93 16.44 -2.31
C ARG A 111 8.71 16.30 -1.00
N LYS A 112 8.10 15.71 0.04
CA LYS A 112 8.75 15.47 1.33
C LYS A 112 9.78 14.33 1.26
N HIS A 113 9.50 13.32 0.44
CA HIS A 113 10.28 12.08 0.36
C HIS A 113 10.62 11.70 -1.09
N PRO A 114 11.39 12.53 -1.83
CA PRO A 114 11.74 12.26 -3.22
C PRO A 114 12.52 10.95 -3.39
N GLU A 115 13.30 10.54 -2.39
CA GLU A 115 14.04 9.28 -2.37
C GLU A 115 13.15 8.04 -2.51
N LEU A 116 11.88 8.13 -2.07
CA LEU A 116 10.93 7.02 -2.19
C LEU A 116 10.44 6.86 -3.63
N ILE A 117 10.40 7.95 -4.41
CA ILE A 117 10.09 7.85 -5.85
C ILE A 117 11.21 7.10 -6.57
N GLU A 118 12.46 7.48 -6.34
CA GLU A 118 13.62 6.81 -6.97
C GLU A 118 13.71 5.34 -6.60
N GLN A 119 13.30 4.98 -5.39
CA GLN A 119 13.43 3.61 -4.88
C GLN A 119 12.27 2.69 -5.29
N TYR A 120 11.03 3.19 -5.31
CA TYR A 120 9.83 2.34 -5.40
C TYR A 120 8.97 2.58 -6.64
N PHE A 121 9.28 3.58 -7.46
CA PHE A 121 8.51 3.92 -8.65
C PHE A 121 9.39 3.83 -9.91
N ASP A 122 8.75 3.62 -11.06
CA ASP A 122 9.43 3.45 -12.36
C ASP A 122 9.75 4.80 -13.04
N LYS A 123 9.64 5.92 -12.32
CA LYS A 123 9.87 7.26 -12.90
C LYS A 123 11.36 7.57 -13.03
N ALA A 124 11.73 8.29 -14.08
CA ALA A 124 13.12 8.71 -14.34
C ALA A 124 13.66 9.73 -13.31
N SER A 125 12.81 10.62 -12.77
CA SER A 125 13.19 11.49 -11.65
C SER A 125 11.99 11.94 -10.78
N PRO A 126 12.22 12.28 -9.50
CA PRO A 126 11.20 12.85 -8.61
C PRO A 126 10.60 14.16 -9.13
N GLU A 127 11.39 15.03 -9.77
CA GLU A 127 10.90 16.30 -10.33
C GLU A 127 9.93 16.08 -11.48
N GLU A 128 10.21 15.09 -12.33
CA GLU A 128 9.30 14.71 -13.42
C GLU A 128 7.99 14.15 -12.85
N ALA A 129 8.08 13.26 -11.85
CA ALA A 129 6.90 12.74 -11.15
C ALA A 129 6.06 13.87 -10.54
N LEU A 130 6.69 14.82 -9.83
CA LEU A 130 5.99 15.94 -9.20
C LEU A 130 5.28 16.84 -10.23
N SER A 131 5.97 17.19 -11.30
CA SER A 131 5.43 18.07 -12.35
C SER A 131 4.22 17.44 -13.03
N GLN A 132 4.32 16.17 -13.40
CA GLN A 132 3.24 15.43 -14.05
C GLN A 132 2.10 15.12 -13.07
N ALA A 133 2.40 14.77 -11.82
CA ALA A 133 1.38 14.48 -10.83
C ALA A 133 0.56 15.75 -10.53
N ALA A 134 1.20 16.92 -10.47
CA ALA A 134 0.52 18.19 -10.28
C ALA A 134 -0.41 18.59 -11.44
N SER A 135 -0.09 18.19 -12.68
CA SER A 135 -0.91 18.47 -13.86
C SER A 135 -1.95 17.38 -14.18
N SER A 136 -1.87 16.21 -13.53
CA SER A 136 -2.84 15.12 -13.71
C SER A 136 -4.27 15.58 -13.39
N SER A 137 -5.23 15.06 -14.14
CA SER A 137 -6.66 15.39 -14.05
C SER A 137 -7.55 14.21 -13.68
N THR A 138 -7.00 12.99 -13.72
CA THR A 138 -7.69 11.75 -13.35
C THR A 138 -6.79 10.82 -12.52
N TYR A 139 -7.37 9.85 -11.81
CA TYR A 139 -6.60 8.87 -11.04
C TYR A 139 -5.68 8.00 -11.90
N PRO A 140 -6.10 7.49 -13.09
CA PRO A 140 -5.18 6.79 -13.98
C PRO A 140 -3.99 7.65 -14.39
N GLU A 141 -4.22 8.92 -14.73
CA GLU A 141 -3.14 9.86 -15.05
C GLU A 141 -2.22 10.11 -13.86
N LEU A 142 -2.74 10.17 -12.62
CA LEU A 142 -1.93 10.31 -11.42
C LEU A 142 -1.02 9.09 -11.21
N PHE A 143 -1.51 7.87 -11.44
CA PHE A 143 -0.71 6.66 -11.35
C PHE A 143 0.42 6.67 -12.39
N ASP A 144 0.11 7.02 -13.64
CA ASP A 144 1.10 7.11 -14.71
C ASP A 144 2.11 8.24 -14.46
N ALA A 145 1.62 9.37 -13.93
CA ALA A 145 2.43 10.51 -13.56
C ALA A 145 3.41 10.19 -12.43
N LEU A 146 3.02 9.39 -11.45
CA LEU A 146 3.93 8.93 -10.40
C LEU A 146 4.86 7.81 -10.87
N GLY A 147 4.57 7.17 -11.99
CA GLY A 147 5.32 6.00 -12.45
C GLY A 147 5.05 4.79 -11.56
N VAL A 148 3.79 4.56 -11.17
CA VAL A 148 3.43 3.39 -10.37
C VAL A 148 3.79 2.12 -11.15
N PRO A 149 4.62 1.23 -10.58
CA PRO A 149 5.12 0.07 -11.30
C PRO A 149 4.04 -0.99 -11.51
N GLU A 150 4.36 -1.98 -12.34
CA GLU A 150 3.49 -3.15 -12.47
C GLU A 150 3.31 -3.88 -11.13
N PRO A 151 2.19 -4.59 -10.91
CA PRO A 151 1.84 -5.18 -9.61
C PRO A 151 2.88 -6.16 -9.05
N LEU A 152 3.71 -6.77 -9.92
CA LEU A 152 4.79 -7.70 -9.55
C LEU A 152 6.05 -7.01 -9.02
N ASN A 153 6.22 -5.73 -9.35
CA ASN A 153 7.36 -4.90 -8.93
C ASN A 153 6.98 -3.96 -7.77
N CYS A 154 5.71 -3.95 -7.37
CA CYS A 154 5.24 -3.21 -6.20
C CYS A 154 5.60 -3.92 -4.87
N LEU A 155 5.47 -3.21 -3.75
CA LEU A 155 5.56 -3.81 -2.42
C LEU A 155 4.46 -4.87 -2.23
N ASP A 156 4.83 -6.09 -1.87
CA ASP A 156 3.95 -7.27 -1.87
C ASP A 156 3.60 -7.77 -0.46
N SER A 157 3.99 -7.03 0.58
CA SER A 157 3.66 -7.35 1.97
C SER A 157 3.58 -6.11 2.85
N LEU A 158 2.64 -6.12 3.81
CA LEU A 158 2.59 -5.11 4.86
C LEU A 158 3.74 -5.36 5.84
N SER A 159 4.75 -4.49 5.82
CA SER A 159 5.95 -4.62 6.64
C SER A 159 6.05 -3.51 7.66
N ALA A 160 6.21 -3.88 8.93
CA ALA A 160 6.72 -2.94 9.90
C ALA A 160 8.23 -2.89 9.68
N GLY A 161 8.73 -1.82 9.04
CA GLY A 161 10.17 -1.55 8.91
C GLY A 161 10.91 -1.84 10.23
N ARG A 162 12.16 -2.28 10.11
CA ARG A 162 12.97 -2.72 11.26
C ARG A 162 13.11 -1.64 12.33
#